data_AF-A0A9D6PL22-F1
#
_entry.id   AF-A0A9D6PL22-F1
#
_cell.length_a   1.000
_cell.length_b   1.000
_cell.length_c   1.000
_cell.angle_alpha   90.00
_cell.angle_beta   90.00
_cell.angle_gamma   90.00
#
_symmetry.space_group_name_H-M   'P 1'
#
loop_
_entity.id
_entity.type
_entity.pdbx_description
1 polymer ?
#
loop_
_entity_poly.entity_id
_entity_poly.type
_entity_poly.pdbx_seq_one_letter_code
_entity_poly.pdbx_strand_id
1 'polypeptide(L)' 'MVNMPKWWSQFYKNNKMIVWAAVVVILLSLGILWKVPDEVTRFTLIMPLFAGFILFSILITSDEELEGVSPTKKAAKK' A
#
# COMPACT_ATOMS: atom_id res chain seq x y z
N MET A 1 -4.19 -26.39 2.64
CA MET A 1 -4.40 -25.56 1.43
C MET A 1 -5.21 -24.35 1.83
N VAL A 2 -4.64 -23.15 1.78
CA VAL A 2 -5.36 -21.92 2.14
C VAL A 2 -6.36 -21.65 1.03
N ASN A 3 -7.66 -21.76 1.33
CA ASN A 3 -8.74 -21.58 0.37
C ASN A 3 -8.89 -20.07 0.09
N MET A 4 -8.08 -19.54 -0.83
CA MET A 4 -8.11 -18.12 -1.16
C MET A 4 -9.41 -17.79 -1.91
N PRO A 5 -10.19 -16.78 -1.46
CA PRO A 5 -11.37 -16.34 -2.19
C PRO A 5 -10.98 -15.93 -3.62
N LYS A 6 -11.76 -16.32 -4.64
CA LYS A 6 -11.48 -16.03 -6.06
C LYS A 6 -11.16 -14.55 -6.31
N TRP A 7 -11.81 -13.66 -5.56
CA TRP A 7 -11.58 -12.21 -5.58
C TRP A 7 -10.14 -11.80 -5.22
N TRP A 8 -9.53 -12.38 -4.19
CA TRP A 8 -8.12 -12.11 -3.82
C TRP A 8 -7.15 -12.53 -4.91
N SER A 9 -7.42 -13.65 -5.57
CA SER A 9 -6.56 -14.16 -6.65
C SER A 9 -6.62 -13.29 -7.91
N GLN A 10 -7.76 -12.66 -8.20
CA GLN A 10 -7.91 -11.73 -9.32
C GLN A 10 -7.24 -10.39 -9.02
N PHE A 11 -7.43 -9.86 -7.80
CA PHE A 11 -6.78 -8.64 -7.36
C PHE A 11 -5.25 -8.76 -7.41
N TYR A 12 -4.69 -9.88 -6.90
CA TYR A 12 -3.25 -10.12 -6.98
C TYR A 12 -2.72 -10.22 -8.41
N LYS A 13 -3.48 -10.82 -9.33
CA LYS A 13 -3.08 -10.98 -10.72
C LYS A 13 -3.09 -9.65 -11.48
N ASN A 14 -4.09 -8.80 -11.24
CA ASN A 14 -4.20 -7.49 -11.90
C ASN A 14 -3.21 -6.48 -11.34
N ASN A 15 -3.00 -6.46 -10.02
CA ASN A 15 -2.21 -5.44 -9.33
C ASN A 15 -0.88 -5.97 -8.80
N LYS A 16 -0.32 -6.99 -9.46
CA LYS A 16 0.89 -7.71 -9.00
C LYS A 16 2.04 -6.76 -8.65
N MET A 17 2.26 -5.72 -9.45
CA MET A 17 3.34 -4.75 -9.23
C MET A 17 3.15 -3.94 -7.94
N ILE A 18 1.94 -3.44 -7.68
CA ILE A 18 1.62 -2.69 -6.46
C ILE A 18 1.76 -3.59 -5.24
N VAL A 19 1.26 -4.83 -5.31
CA VAL A 19 1.38 -5.78 -4.21
C VAL A 19 2.85 -6.10 -3.89
N TRP A 20 3.69 -6.32 -4.91
CA TRP A 20 5.11 -6.52 -4.70
C TRP A 20 5.82 -5.29 -4.14
N ALA A 21 5.48 -4.09 -4.63
CA ALA A 21 6.00 -2.84 -4.09
C ALA A 21 5.63 -2.68 -2.61
N ALA A 22 4.38 -2.98 -2.23
CA ALA A 22 3.93 -2.94 -0.84
C ALA A 22 4.72 -3.92 0.04
N VAL A 23 4.94 -5.16 -0.43
CA VAL A 23 5.73 -6.16 0.29
C VAL A 23 7.16 -5.66 0.52
N VAL A 24 7.81 -5.10 -0.49
CA VAL A 24 9.19 -4.56 -0.37
C VAL A 24 9.24 -3.44 0.67
N VAL A 25 8.29 -2.51 0.63
CA VAL A 25 8.23 -1.36 1.56
C VAL A 25 8.04 -1.83 3.01
N ILE A 26 7.17 -2.83 3.22
CA ILE A 26 6.95 -3.41 4.54
C ILE A 26 8.22 -4.10 5.05
N LEU A 27 8.89 -4.90 4.21
CA LEU A 27 10.13 -5.60 4.62
C LEU A 27 11.25 -4.62 4.97
N LEU A 28 11.44 -3.56 4.17
CA LEU A 28 12.42 -2.52 4.45
C LEU A 28 12.08 -1.76 5.73
N SER A 29 10.80 -1.42 5.93
CA SER A 29 10.35 -0.74 7.14
C SER A 29 10.60 -1.60 8.38
N LEU A 30 10.24 -2.89 8.36
CA LEU A 30 10.54 -3.81 9.45
C LEU A 30 12.05 -3.95 9.71
N GLY A 31 12.85 -3.99 8.65
CA GLY A 31 14.31 -3.98 8.74
C GLY A 31 14.84 -2.74 9.48
N ILE A 32 14.30 -1.56 9.16
CA ILE A 32 14.64 -0.30 9.83
C ILE A 32 14.18 -0.33 11.30
N LEU A 33 12.95 -0.78 11.58
CA LEU A 33 12.46 -0.91 12.96
C LEU A 33 13.36 -1.79 13.83
N TRP A 34 13.92 -2.85 13.24
CA TRP A 34 14.76 -3.80 13.97
C TRP A 34 16.22 -3.34 14.10
N LYS A 35 16.78 -2.69 13.08
CA LYS A 35 18.20 -2.29 13.06
C LYS A 35 18.48 -0.92 13.68
N VAL A 36 17.52 0.00 13.65
CA VAL A 36 17.71 1.37 14.12
C VAL A 36 17.03 1.54 15.48
N PRO A 37 17.79 1.78 16.57
CA PRO A 37 17.21 1.93 17.90
C PRO A 37 16.55 3.29 18.11
N ASP A 38 17.07 4.34 17.44
CA ASP A 38 16.56 5.71 17.58
C ASP A 38 15.18 5.88 16.91
N GLU A 39 14.24 6.50 17.62
CA GLU A 39 12.86 6.68 17.14
C GLU A 39 12.78 7.68 15.99
N VAL A 40 13.43 8.84 16.13
CA VAL A 40 13.36 9.92 15.13
C VAL A 40 13.95 9.45 13.80
N THR A 41 15.11 8.81 13.87
CA THR A 41 15.81 8.26 12.69
C THR A 41 14.98 7.17 12.01
N ARG A 42 14.28 6.31 12.76
CA ARG A 42 13.35 5.32 12.17
C ARG A 42 12.26 6.02 11.36
N PHE A 43 11.60 7.02 11.93
CA PHE A 43 10.56 7.79 11.22
C PHE A 43 11.11 8.49 9.98
N THR A 44 12.28 9.13 10.09
CA THR A 44 12.92 9.82 8.96
C THR A 44 13.28 8.87 7.82
N LEU A 45 13.64 7.62 8.10
CA LEU A 45 13.97 6.64 7.07
C LEU A 45 12.74 5.94 6.49
N ILE A 46 11.72 5.70 7.30
CA ILE A 46 10.48 5.02 6.89
C ILE A 46 9.58 5.96 6.07
N MET A 47 9.52 7.24 6.42
CA MET A 47 8.65 8.21 5.75
C MET A 47 8.91 8.33 4.23
N PRO A 48 10.15 8.46 3.74
CA PRO A 48 10.45 8.42 2.32
C PRO A 48 10.06 7.11 1.63
N LEU A 49 10.14 5.96 2.32
CA LEU A 49 9.71 4.68 1.75
C LEU A 49 8.20 4.66 1.48
N PHE A 50 7.39 5.16 2.41
CA PHE A 50 5.95 5.29 2.20
C PHE A 50 5.61 6.35 1.16
N ALA A 51 6.30 7.50 1.16
CA ALA A 51 6.10 8.52 0.14
C ALA A 51 6.41 7.99 -1.28
N GLY A 52 7.53 7.27 -1.43
CA GLY A 52 7.89 6.60 -2.68
C GLY A 52 6.87 5.55 -3.11
N PHE A 53 6.35 4.77 -2.16
CA PHE A 53 5.30 3.79 -2.43
C PHE A 53 3.99 4.42 -2.92
N ILE A 54 3.53 5.48 -2.25
CA ILE A 54 2.31 6.19 -2.63
C ILE A 54 2.47 6.83 -4.01
N LEU A 55 3.61 7.51 -4.25
CA LEU A 55 3.91 8.09 -5.56
C LEU A 55 3.96 7.03 -6.65
N PHE A 56 4.63 5.90 -6.41
CA PHE A 56 4.67 4.78 -7.34
C PHE A 56 3.27 4.21 -7.61
N SER A 57 2.44 4.11 -6.57
CA SER A 57 1.06 3.64 -6.70
C SER A 57 0.25 4.59 -7.58
N ILE A 58 0.33 5.90 -7.35
CA ILE A 58 -0.39 6.89 -8.19
C ILE A 58 0.07 6.84 -9.65
N LEU A 59 1.38 6.66 -9.90
CA LEU A 59 1.92 6.63 -11.27
C LEU A 59 1.55 5.36 -12.06
N ILE A 60 1.21 4.28 -11.36
CA ILE A 60 0.95 2.98 -11.99
C ILE A 60 -0.53 2.59 -11.97
N THR A 61 -1.31 3.20 -11.06
CA THR A 61 -2.77 3.14 -11.07
C THR A 61 -3.29 3.83 -12.33
N SER A 62 -4.15 3.14 -13.07
CA SER A 62 -4.76 3.67 -14.31
C SER A 62 -5.84 4.71 -13.98
N ASP A 63 -6.05 5.70 -14.87
CA ASP A 63 -7.04 6.79 -14.66
C ASP A 63 -8.45 6.27 -14.30
N GLU A 64 -8.84 5.10 -14.81
CA GLU A 64 -10.13 4.44 -14.54
C GLU A 64 -10.33 4.07 -13.04
N GLU A 65 -9.27 3.79 -12.28
CA GLU A 65 -9.35 3.56 -10.83
C GLU A 65 -9.31 4.87 -10.01
N LEU A 66 -8.76 5.96 -10.57
CA LEU A 66 -8.73 7.28 -9.93
C LEU A 66 -10.08 8.02 -10.03
N GLU A 67 -10.84 7.78 -11.11
CA GLU A 67 -12.19 8.33 -11.31
C GLU A 67 -13.28 7.62 -10.47
N GLY A 68 -12.97 6.49 -9.84
CA GLY A 68 -13.89 5.68 -9.02
C GLY A 68 -14.07 6.15 -7.57
N VAL A 69 -13.32 7.13 -7.09
CA VAL A 69 -13.46 7.66 -5.72
C VAL A 69 -14.42 8.85 -5.72
N SER A 70 -15.71 8.58 -5.93
CA SER A 70 -16.75 9.53 -5.49
C SER A 70 -16.92 9.39 -3.97
N PRO A 71 -16.67 10.44 -3.17
CA PRO A 71 -16.80 10.37 -1.72
C PRO A 71 -18.27 10.58 -1.36
N THR A 72 -19.13 9.56 -1.48
CA THR A 72 -20.49 9.74 -0.95
C THR A 72 -21.17 8.45 -0.47
N LYS A 73 -21.71 8.59 0.74
CA LYS A 73 -22.72 7.77 1.43
C LYS A 73 -22.24 6.64 2.35
N LYS A 74 -21.73 7.05 3.52
CA LYS A 74 -22.08 6.39 4.79
C LYS A 74 -22.13 7.35 6.00
N ALA A 75 -22.60 8.58 5.80
CA ALA A 75 -22.91 9.51 6.88
C ALA A 75 -24.23 10.25 6.61
N ALA A 76 -25.35 9.54 6.72
CA ALA A 76 -26.67 10.13 6.94
C ALA A 76 -27.65 9.01 7.32
N LYS A 77 -27.63 8.63 8.61
CA LYS A 77 -28.73 7.90 9.22
C LYS A 77 -29.06 8.57 10.56
N LYS A 78 -29.75 9.70 10.48
CA LYS A 78 -30.82 10.07 11.41
C LYS A 78 -31.68 11.16 10.78
#